data_AF-A0A067PSY2-F1
#
_entry.id   AF-A0A067PSY2-F1
#
_cell.length_a   1.000
_cell.length_b   1.000
_cell.length_c   1.000
_cell.angle_alpha   90.00
_cell.angle_beta   90.00
_cell.angle_gamma   90.00
#
_symmetry.space_group_name_H-M   'P 1'
#
loop_
_entity.id
_entity.type
_entity.pdbx_description
1 polymer ?
#
loop_
_entity_poly.entity_id
_entity_poly.type
_entity_poly.pdbx_seq_one_letter_code
_entity_poly.pdbx_strand_id
1 'polypeptide(L)'
;MVQLGASSHTLEKYQILEKSDCRVNTGIIDDPSERGNRNKVLPWIWGLGNDHREIRWTDTAQVVRLRWLRAKAMRDCWQEELTFIINEMDWVCNYFNYHGDSW
;
A
#
# COMPACT_ATOMS: atom_id res chain seq x y z
N MET A 1 9.49 28.18 -8.95
CA MET A 1 8.10 28.27 -8.45
C MET A 1 7.23 27.50 -9.44
N VAL A 2 6.62 26.40 -9.04
CA VAL A 2 5.85 25.56 -9.97
C VAL A 2 4.53 26.28 -10.26
N GLN A 3 4.27 26.65 -11.51
CA GLN A 3 3.00 27.23 -11.92
C GLN A 3 2.06 26.11 -12.37
N LEU A 4 1.09 25.77 -11.54
CA LEU A 4 0.15 24.67 -11.77
C LEU A 4 -1.07 25.04 -12.62
N GLY A 5 -1.16 26.29 -13.12
CA GLY A 5 -2.23 26.73 -14.03
C GLY A 5 -3.66 26.61 -13.49
N ALA A 6 -3.83 26.33 -12.19
CA ALA A 6 -5.12 26.08 -11.55
C ALA A 6 -5.67 27.34 -10.85
N SER A 7 -6.98 27.33 -10.58
CA SER A 7 -7.63 28.42 -9.84
C SER A 7 -7.12 28.52 -8.40
N SER A 8 -7.16 29.71 -7.79
CA SER A 8 -6.68 29.92 -6.41
C SER A 8 -7.35 28.99 -5.41
N HIS A 9 -8.66 28.77 -5.55
CA HIS A 9 -9.43 27.83 -4.74
C HIS A 9 -8.93 26.38 -4.88
N THR A 10 -8.52 25.98 -6.09
CA THR A 10 -7.93 24.66 -6.32
C THR A 10 -6.53 24.56 -5.72
N LEU A 11 -5.73 25.62 -5.74
CA LEU A 11 -4.37 25.64 -5.18
C LEU A 11 -4.35 25.69 -3.65
N GLU A 12 -5.37 26.28 -3.02
CA GLU A 12 -5.56 26.24 -1.57
C GLU A 12 -5.91 24.82 -1.09
N LYS A 13 -6.72 24.09 -1.89
CA LYS A 13 -7.14 22.72 -1.60
C LYS A 13 -6.08 21.67 -1.96
N TYR A 14 -5.36 21.87 -3.06
CA TYR A 14 -4.34 20.96 -3.58
C TYR A 14 -2.97 21.64 -3.51
N GLN A 15 -2.34 21.53 -2.34
CA GLN A 15 -1.01 22.09 -2.11
C GLN A 15 0.08 21.27 -2.84
N ILE A 16 1.31 21.78 -2.85
CA ILE A 16 2.44 21.06 -3.44
C ILE A 16 2.76 19.85 -2.54
N LEU A 17 2.92 18.68 -3.16
CA LEU A 17 3.25 17.44 -2.46
C LEU A 17 4.75 17.33 -2.26
N GLU A 18 5.22 17.36 -1.01
CA GLU A 18 6.61 17.09 -0.70
C GLU A 18 6.84 15.61 -0.37
N LYS A 19 8.08 15.14 -0.52
CA LYS A 19 8.43 13.75 -0.23
C LYS A 19 8.25 13.40 1.27
N SER A 20 8.33 14.41 2.13
CA SER A 20 7.99 14.38 3.56
C SER A 20 6.52 14.02 3.79
N ASP A 21 5.60 14.53 2.97
CA ASP A 21 4.15 14.29 3.08
C ASP A 21 3.75 12.86 2.70
N CYS A 22 4.57 12.23 1.86
CA CYS A 22 4.40 10.84 1.44
C CYS A 22 4.93 9.82 2.46
N ARG A 23 5.56 10.28 3.55
CA ARG A 23 6.03 9.37 4.61
C ARG A 23 4.82 8.94 5.44
N VAL A 24 4.51 7.65 5.36
CA VAL A 24 3.49 7.01 6.18
C VAL A 24 3.99 7.01 7.62
N ASN A 25 3.50 7.94 8.44
CA ASN A 25 3.78 7.94 9.87
C ASN A 25 2.81 6.96 10.54
N THR A 26 3.18 5.68 10.50
CA THR A 26 2.38 4.55 11.00
C THR A 26 1.98 4.73 12.47
N GLY A 27 2.80 5.39 13.30
CA GLY A 27 2.45 5.63 14.71
C GLY A 27 1.15 6.42 14.93
N ILE A 28 0.78 7.32 14.01
CA ILE A 28 -0.48 8.09 14.12
C ILE A 28 -1.70 7.24 13.73
N ILE A 29 -1.51 6.25 12.86
CA ILE A 29 -2.58 5.42 12.27
C ILE A 29 -2.79 4.13 13.08
N ASP A 30 -1.70 3.51 13.54
CA ASP A 30 -1.71 2.20 14.16
C ASP A 30 -2.02 2.25 15.66
N ASP A 31 -1.64 3.32 16.37
CA ASP A 31 -1.93 3.47 17.80
C ASP A 31 -2.42 4.89 18.17
N PRO A 32 -3.73 5.16 18.05
CA PRO A 32 -4.33 6.45 18.41
C PRO A 32 -4.17 6.82 19.88
N SER A 33 -3.83 5.85 20.73
CA SER A 33 -3.73 5.99 22.18
C SER A 33 -2.33 6.37 22.66
N GLU A 34 -1.34 6.37 21.77
CA GLU A 34 0.02 6.80 22.11
C GLU A 34 0.08 8.27 22.52
N ARG A 35 0.67 8.51 23.70
CA ARG A 35 0.77 9.83 24.31
C ARG A 35 1.71 10.73 23.48
N GLY A 36 1.14 11.71 22.78
CA GLY A 36 1.89 12.67 21.95
C GLY A 36 1.48 12.67 20.47
N ASN A 37 0.70 11.68 20.01
CA ASN A 37 0.22 11.63 18.62
C ASN A 37 -0.86 12.68 18.32
N ARG A 38 -1.57 13.20 19.33
CA ARG A 38 -2.57 14.27 19.18
C ARG A 38 -2.03 15.58 18.59
N ASN A 39 -0.73 15.85 18.78
CA ASN A 39 -0.09 17.08 18.28
C ASN A 39 0.60 16.89 16.92
N LYS A 40 0.65 15.67 16.40
CA LYS A 40 1.26 15.40 15.09
C LYS A 40 0.23 15.69 14.00
N VAL A 41 0.47 16.75 13.25
CA VAL A 41 -0.36 17.12 12.10
C VAL A 41 -0.08 16.14 10.96
N LEU A 42 -1.12 15.43 10.50
CA LEU A 42 -1.01 14.61 9.28
C LEU A 42 -0.85 15.53 8.07
N PRO A 43 -0.05 15.16 7.06
CA PRO A 43 0.07 15.92 5.83
C PRO A 43 -1.30 16.19 5.18
N TRP A 44 -1.44 17.37 4.57
CA TRP A 44 -2.71 17.87 4.04
C TRP A 44 -3.40 16.89 3.06
N ILE A 45 -2.62 16.07 2.34
CA ILE A 45 -3.13 15.04 1.43
C ILE A 45 -3.96 13.95 2.13
N TRP A 46 -3.75 13.73 3.42
CA TRP A 46 -4.52 12.76 4.22
C TRP A 46 -5.82 13.34 4.78
N GLY A 47 -6.00 14.67 4.72
CA GLY A 47 -7.24 15.38 5.07
C GLY A 47 -8.09 15.79 3.86
N LEU A 48 -7.67 15.38 2.66
CA LEU A 48 -8.27 15.74 1.37
C LEU A 48 -9.59 14.98 1.19
N GLY A 49 -10.70 15.68 1.38
CA GLY A 49 -12.06 15.09 1.43
C GLY A 49 -13.03 15.93 2.28
N ASN A 50 -12.48 16.81 3.12
CA ASN A 50 -13.24 17.68 4.02
C ASN A 50 -13.76 18.97 3.35
N ASP A 51 -14.58 18.85 2.31
CA ASP A 51 -15.55 19.91 2.00
C ASP A 51 -16.82 19.61 2.81
N HIS A 52 -16.93 20.25 3.96
CA HIS A 52 -18.08 20.21 4.88
C HIS A 52 -18.48 18.87 5.54
N ARG A 53 -18.25 18.82 6.86
CA ARG A 53 -19.15 18.28 7.91
C ARG A 53 -19.34 16.77 8.10
N GLU A 54 -18.34 15.93 7.87
CA GLU A 54 -18.23 14.68 8.64
C GLU A 54 -16.87 14.08 8.34
N ILE A 55 -16.06 13.81 9.36
CA ILE A 55 -14.87 12.95 9.24
C ILE A 55 -15.42 11.57 8.92
N ARG A 56 -15.65 11.28 7.65
CA ARG A 56 -15.98 9.93 7.22
C ARG A 56 -14.67 9.17 7.27
N TRP A 57 -14.53 8.32 8.27
CA TRP A 57 -13.45 7.33 8.43
C TRP A 57 -13.21 6.45 7.19
N THR A 58 -13.97 6.63 6.10
CA THR A 58 -13.97 5.84 4.88
C THR A 58 -12.71 6.01 4.04
N ASP A 59 -12.02 7.15 4.05
CA ASP A 59 -10.92 7.35 3.09
C ASP A 59 -9.62 6.71 3.58
N THR A 60 -9.30 6.84 4.88
CA THR A 60 -8.18 6.10 5.49
C THR A 60 -8.49 4.61 5.60
N ALA A 61 -9.72 4.23 5.92
CA ALA A 61 -10.14 2.82 5.93
C ALA A 61 -10.01 2.16 4.56
N GLN A 62 -10.29 2.88 3.47
CA GLN A 62 -10.05 2.39 2.11
C GLN A 62 -8.56 2.16 1.83
N VAL A 63 -7.69 3.08 2.24
CA VAL A 63 -6.23 2.92 2.07
C VAL A 63 -5.69 1.74 2.88
N VAL A 64 -6.13 1.59 4.14
CA VAL A 64 -5.76 0.45 4.99
C VAL A 64 -6.28 -0.86 4.39
N ARG A 65 -7.53 -0.88 3.90
CA ARG A 65 -8.13 -2.04 3.22
C ARG A 65 -7.39 -2.41 1.95
N LEU A 66 -7.00 -1.43 1.12
CA LEU A 66 -6.19 -1.66 -0.08
C LEU A 66 -4.81 -2.23 0.26
N ARG A 67 -4.16 -1.72 1.32
CA ARG A 67 -2.88 -2.27 1.80
C ARG A 67 -3.04 -3.71 2.26
N TRP A 68 -4.08 -4.01 3.02
CA TRP A 68 -4.38 -5.38 3.44
C TRP A 68 -4.67 -6.31 2.25
N LEU A 69 -5.46 -5.86 1.27
CA LEU A 69 -5.75 -6.64 0.05
C LEU A 69 -4.47 -6.95 -0.74
N ARG A 70 -3.56 -5.98 -0.89
CA ARG A 70 -2.26 -6.20 -1.55
C ARG A 70 -1.40 -7.20 -0.79
N ALA A 71 -1.28 -7.04 0.53
CA ALA A 71 -0.52 -7.97 1.37
C ALA A 71 -1.09 -9.39 1.31
N LYS A 72 -2.42 -9.52 1.33
CA LYS A 72 -3.10 -10.81 1.16
C LYS A 72 -2.80 -11.43 -0.21
N ALA A 73 -2.95 -10.66 -1.29
CA ALA A 73 -2.67 -11.14 -2.64
C ALA A 73 -1.22 -11.60 -2.80
N MET A 74 -0.24 -10.86 -2.26
CA MET A 74 1.16 -11.27 -2.27
C MET A 74 1.38 -12.59 -1.50
N ARG A 75 0.77 -12.74 -0.32
CA ARG A 75 0.83 -13.98 0.45
C ARG A 75 0.24 -15.16 -0.34
N ASP A 76 -0.92 -14.95 -0.96
CA ASP A 76 -1.60 -15.99 -1.73
C ASP A 76 -0.75 -16.39 -2.95
N CYS A 77 -0.14 -15.45 -3.67
CA CYS A 77 0.82 -15.74 -4.75
C CYS A 77 2.05 -16.53 -4.25
N TRP A 78 2.64 -16.16 -3.10
CA TRP A 78 3.77 -16.90 -2.56
C TRP A 78 3.41 -18.34 -2.17
N GLN A 79 2.19 -18.56 -1.69
CA GLN A 79 1.71 -19.89 -1.35
C GLN A 79 1.49 -20.75 -2.62
N GLU A 80 0.99 -20.16 -3.70
CA GLU A 80 0.87 -20.82 -5.00
C GLU A 80 2.24 -21.14 -5.58
N GLU A 81 3.16 -20.18 -5.59
CA GLU A 81 4.52 -20.32 -6.10
C GLU A 81 5.29 -21.43 -5.37
N LEU A 82 5.18 -21.51 -4.04
CA LEU A 82 5.79 -22.59 -3.27
C LEU A 82 5.28 -23.96 -3.71
N THR A 83 3.98 -24.07 -3.99
CA THR A 83 3.37 -25.31 -4.48
C THR A 83 3.89 -25.66 -5.88
N PHE A 84 4.01 -24.67 -6.77
CA PHE A 84 4.58 -24.85 -8.10
C PHE A 84 6.03 -25.31 -8.04
N ILE A 85 6.88 -24.68 -7.24
CA ILE A 85 8.30 -25.01 -7.11
C ILE A 85 8.49 -26.45 -6.65
N ILE A 86 7.73 -26.90 -5.65
CA ILE A 86 7.82 -28.28 -5.17
C ILE A 86 7.49 -29.27 -6.30
N ASN A 87 6.39 -29.04 -7.01
CA ASN A 87 6.00 -29.88 -8.14
C ASN A 87 7.00 -29.82 -9.29
N GLU A 88 7.61 -28.66 -9.55
CA GLU A 88 8.62 -28.48 -10.59
C GLU A 88 9.91 -29.24 -10.25
N MET A 89 10.34 -29.21 -8.98
CA MET A 89 11.49 -30.01 -8.52
C MET A 89 11.27 -31.51 -8.75
N ASP A 90 10.08 -32.02 -8.41
CA ASP A 90 9.72 -33.42 -8.66
C ASP A 90 9.66 -33.72 -10.17
N TRP A 91 9.09 -32.80 -10.96
CA TRP A 91 8.99 -32.95 -12.40
C TRP A 91 10.36 -33.00 -13.08
N VAL A 92 11.30 -32.15 -12.66
CA VAL A 92 12.67 -32.13 -13.18
C VAL A 92 13.39 -33.45 -12.90
N CYS A 93 13.29 -33.98 -11.67
CA CYS A 93 13.84 -35.30 -11.33
C CYS A 93 13.25 -36.40 -12.21
N ASN A 94 11.93 -36.42 -12.39
CA ASN A 94 11.24 -37.41 -13.22
C ASN A 94 11.62 -37.29 -14.70
N TYR A 95 11.77 -36.06 -15.21
CA TYR A 95 12.21 -35.80 -16.58
C TYR A 95 13.61 -36.38 -16.84
N PHE A 96 14.56 -36.13 -15.94
CA PHE A 96 15.92 -36.69 -16.08
C PHE A 96 15.94 -38.21 -15.92
N ASN A 97 15.17 -38.78 -15.00
CA ASN A 97 15.04 -40.23 -14.87
C ASN A 97 14.47 -40.88 -16.14
N TYR A 98 13.44 -40.28 -16.73
CA TYR A 98 12.82 -40.79 -17.95
C TYR A 98 13.77 -40.73 -19.16
N HIS A 99 14.55 -39.65 -19.29
CA HIS A 99 15.49 -39.49 -20.39
C HIS A 99 16.85 -40.15 -20.17
N GLY A 100 17.18 -40.54 -18.93
CA GLY A 100 18.43 -41.21 -18.57
C GLY A 100 18.61 -42.57 -19.25
N ASP A 101 17.52 -43.29 -19.52
CA ASP A 101 17.55 -44.57 -20.26
C ASP A 101 17.72 -44.40 -21.77
N SER A 102 17.64 -43.16 -22.30
CA SER A 102 17.71 -42.84 -23.73
C SER A 102 19.06 -42.29 -24.20
N TRP A 103 20.08 -42.29 -23.34
CA TRP A 103 21.44 -41.79 -23.63
C TRP A 103 22.48 -42.92 -23.71
#